data_AF-A0A1L8ML22-F1
#
_entry.id   AF-A0A1L8ML22-F1
#
_cell.length_a   1.000
_cell.length_b   1.000
_cell.length_c   1.000
_cell.angle_alpha   90.00
_cell.angle_beta   90.00
_cell.angle_gamma   90.00
#
_symmetry.space_group_name_H-M   'P 1'
#
loop_
_entity.id
_entity.type
_entity.pdbx_description
1 polymer ?
#
loop_
_entity_poly.entity_id
_entity_poly.type
_entity_poly.pdbx_seq_one_letter_code
_entity_poly.pdbx_strand_id
1 'polypeptide(L)'
;MGIFDFFMNSDKDKESVEQRQSYFEFTKTYPFTVLIPDFEIGQDYFEEISGDITYTAEVEWNETTDQYDVTILDWDDNTGRFTHDGSAPAKEDDFYEDLKDYLISQGVSEFDIDW
;
A
#
# COMPACT_ATOMS: atom_id res chain seq x y z
N MET A 1 14.73 3.18 -68.26
CA MET A 1 15.42 3.74 -67.08
C MET A 1 14.41 4.61 -66.36
N GLY A 2 13.95 4.34 -65.15
CA GLY A 2 14.20 3.26 -64.22
C GLY A 2 13.34 3.50 -62.96
N ILE A 3 12.93 2.37 -62.36
CA ILE A 3 12.59 2.10 -60.96
C ILE A 3 11.40 2.77 -60.25
N PHE A 4 10.43 1.91 -59.92
CA PHE A 4 9.49 1.96 -58.79
C PHE A 4 10.24 2.12 -57.46
N ASP A 5 9.64 2.83 -56.50
CA ASP A 5 9.73 2.44 -55.10
C ASP A 5 8.39 2.67 -54.39
N PHE A 6 7.81 1.53 -54.02
CA PHE A 6 6.69 1.33 -53.13
C PHE A 6 7.30 1.12 -51.75
N PHE A 7 7.11 2.06 -50.81
CA PHE A 7 7.31 1.77 -49.40
C PHE A 7 6.19 2.38 -48.57
N MET A 8 5.59 1.48 -47.80
CA MET A 8 4.60 1.69 -46.76
C MET A 8 5.12 2.69 -45.73
N ASN A 9 4.24 3.58 -45.26
CA ASN A 9 4.39 4.16 -43.93
C ASN A 9 3.21 3.66 -43.08
N SER A 10 3.34 2.41 -42.67
CA SER A 10 2.51 1.78 -41.64
C SER A 10 3.09 2.19 -40.30
N ASP A 11 2.67 3.34 -39.77
CA ASP A 11 2.94 3.76 -38.39
C ASP A 11 1.78 4.61 -37.87
N LYS A 12 0.55 4.08 -38.00
CA LYS A 12 -0.66 4.67 -37.43
C LYS A 12 -1.24 3.91 -36.24
N ASP A 13 -0.55 2.88 -35.77
CA ASP A 13 -0.88 2.20 -34.53
C ASP A 13 0.19 2.55 -33.50
N LYS A 14 0.27 3.84 -33.15
CA LYS A 14 0.73 4.20 -31.80
C LYS A 14 -0.45 3.87 -30.89
N GLU A 15 -0.62 2.58 -30.61
CA GLU A 15 -1.26 2.17 -29.36
C GLU A 15 -0.58 2.97 -28.27
N SER A 16 -1.32 3.92 -27.71
CA SER A 16 -1.02 4.47 -26.40
C SER A 16 -1.06 3.29 -25.45
N VAL A 17 0.09 2.62 -25.29
CA VAL A 17 0.35 1.78 -24.14
C VAL A 17 0.23 2.74 -22.96
N GLU A 18 -0.94 2.76 -22.33
CA GLU A 18 -1.09 3.37 -21.02
C GLU A 18 0.00 2.72 -20.17
N GLN A 19 0.98 3.53 -19.80
CA GLN A 19 2.14 3.08 -19.05
C GLN A 19 1.63 2.75 -17.66
N ARG A 20 1.19 1.49 -17.46
CA ARG A 20 0.76 0.98 -16.15
C ARG A 20 1.90 1.22 -15.17
N GLN A 21 1.61 1.98 -14.11
CA GLN A 21 2.61 2.27 -13.09
C GLN A 21 2.91 0.98 -12.33
N SER A 22 4.14 0.49 -12.42
CA SER A 22 4.50 -0.84 -11.89
C SER A 22 4.60 -0.92 -10.37
N TYR A 23 4.60 0.24 -9.69
CA TYR A 23 4.89 0.35 -8.26
C TYR A 23 4.20 1.56 -7.64
N PHE A 24 3.60 1.34 -6.47
CA PHE A 24 3.07 2.38 -5.59
C PHE A 24 3.62 2.22 -4.18
N GLU A 25 3.97 3.34 -3.56
CA GLU A 25 4.29 3.41 -2.14
C GLU A 25 3.23 4.28 -1.46
N PHE A 26 2.72 3.81 -0.33
CA PHE A 26 1.74 4.52 0.46
C PHE A 26 2.11 4.48 1.93
N THR A 27 2.30 5.66 2.51
CA THR A 27 2.59 5.81 3.93
C THR A 27 1.54 6.71 4.57
N LYS A 28 0.98 6.27 5.70
CA LYS A 28 0.03 7.07 6.45
C LYS A 28 0.16 6.85 7.96
N THR A 29 0.05 7.97 8.68
CA THR A 29 0.12 8.00 10.15
C THR A 29 -1.25 8.20 10.74
N TYR A 30 -1.57 7.42 11.77
CA TYR A 30 -2.83 7.48 12.52
C TYR A 30 -2.56 7.73 14.00
N PRO A 31 -3.32 8.64 14.63
CA PRO A 31 -3.35 8.69 16.08
C PRO A 31 -4.05 7.45 16.62
N PHE A 32 -3.53 6.87 17.69
CA PHE A 32 -4.17 5.79 18.42
C PHE A 32 -4.20 6.06 19.91
N THR A 33 -5.17 5.44 20.57
CA THR A 33 -5.26 5.38 22.03
C THR A 33 -5.64 3.98 22.43
N VAL A 34 -4.87 3.38 23.34
CA VAL A 34 -5.04 2.00 23.77
C VAL A 34 -4.83 1.89 25.28
N LEU A 35 -5.56 0.97 25.90
CA LEU A 35 -5.41 0.63 27.31
C LEU A 35 -4.51 -0.59 27.41
N ILE A 36 -3.32 -0.44 27.97
CA ILE A 36 -2.42 -1.56 28.22
C ILE A 36 -2.33 -1.84 29.73
N PRO A 37 -2.25 -3.12 30.15
CA PRO A 37 -2.05 -3.45 31.55
C PRO A 37 -0.67 -2.94 32.03
N ASP A 38 -0.66 -2.26 33.17
CA ASP A 38 0.56 -1.83 33.82
C ASP A 38 1.09 -2.95 34.71
N PHE A 39 2.12 -3.63 34.22
CA PHE A 39 2.74 -4.74 34.93
C PHE A 39 3.57 -4.30 36.15
N GLU A 40 3.88 -3.01 36.32
CA GLU A 40 4.61 -2.49 37.48
C GLU A 40 3.68 -2.22 38.67
N ILE A 41 2.44 -1.82 38.41
CA ILE A 41 1.47 -1.42 39.45
C ILE A 41 0.49 -2.56 39.81
N GLY A 42 0.25 -3.51 38.90
CA GLY A 42 -0.53 -4.72 39.13
C GLY A 42 -1.53 -5.01 38.01
N GLN A 43 -1.90 -6.28 37.80
CA GLN A 43 -2.67 -6.74 36.63
C GLN A 43 -4.09 -6.15 36.48
N ASP A 44 -4.60 -5.45 37.50
CA ASP A 44 -5.91 -4.77 37.46
C ASP A 44 -5.80 -3.28 37.10
N TYR A 45 -4.59 -2.72 36.98
CA TYR A 45 -4.37 -1.34 36.58
C TYR A 45 -4.05 -1.27 35.08
N PHE A 46 -4.78 -0.40 34.38
CA PHE A 46 -4.57 -0.12 32.96
C PHE A 46 -4.06 1.30 32.80
N GLU A 47 -3.00 1.45 32.02
CA GLU A 47 -2.48 2.73 31.57
C GLU A 47 -3.11 3.06 30.20
N GLU A 48 -3.65 4.27 30.06
CA GLU A 48 -4.05 4.80 28.76
C GLU A 48 -2.82 5.40 28.07
N ILE A 49 -2.47 4.83 26.92
CA ILE A 49 -1.36 5.30 26.11
C ILE A 49 -1.93 5.86 24.82
N SER A 50 -1.55 7.10 24.53
CA SER A 50 -1.81 7.75 23.26
C SER A 50 -0.51 7.95 22.51
N GLY A 51 -0.57 7.70 21.21
CA GLY A 51 0.58 7.82 20.32
C GLY A 51 0.15 7.90 18.87
N ASP A 52 1.13 7.78 17.99
CA ASP A 52 0.95 7.72 16.56
C ASP A 52 1.55 6.42 16.03
N ILE A 53 0.86 5.81 15.08
CA ILE A 53 1.33 4.66 14.33
C ILE A 53 1.43 5.02 12.86
N THR A 54 2.55 4.73 12.24
CA THR A 54 2.79 4.95 10.81
C THR A 54 2.82 3.62 10.11
N TYR A 55 1.91 3.41 9.16
CA TYR A 55 1.91 2.25 8.28
C TYR A 55 2.53 2.64 6.93
N THR A 56 3.28 1.70 6.36
CA THR A 56 3.83 1.79 5.00
C THR A 56 3.46 0.53 4.24
N ALA A 57 2.93 0.71 3.03
CA ALA A 57 2.71 -0.37 2.10
C ALA A 57 3.41 -0.09 0.77
N GLU A 58 3.99 -1.15 0.23
CA GLU A 58 4.48 -1.21 -1.15
C GLU A 58 3.55 -2.11 -1.94
N VAL A 59 3.11 -1.62 -3.11
CA VAL A 59 2.18 -2.31 -3.99
C VAL A 59 2.80 -2.43 -5.37
N GLU A 60 3.01 -3.66 -5.82
CA GLU A 60 3.64 -3.97 -7.10
C GLU A 60 2.68 -4.65 -8.06
N TRP A 61 2.84 -4.36 -9.34
CA TRP A 61 2.12 -5.05 -10.39
C TRP A 61 2.71 -6.45 -10.63
N ASN A 62 1.89 -7.48 -10.46
CA ASN A 62 2.24 -8.86 -10.75
C ASN A 62 1.78 -9.25 -12.15
N GLU A 63 2.72 -9.32 -13.09
CA GLU A 63 2.45 -9.72 -14.48
C GLU A 63 1.91 -11.16 -14.61
N THR A 64 2.11 -12.01 -13.60
CA THR A 64 1.66 -13.42 -13.63
C THR A 64 0.17 -13.53 -13.32
N THR A 65 -0.31 -12.75 -12.35
CA THR A 65 -1.72 -12.72 -11.92
C THR A 65 -2.51 -11.61 -12.60
N ASP A 66 -1.85 -10.68 -13.30
CA ASP A 66 -2.46 -9.47 -13.90
C ASP A 66 -3.18 -8.63 -12.83
N GLN A 67 -2.56 -8.52 -11.64
CA GLN A 67 -3.11 -7.88 -10.44
C GLN A 67 -2.04 -7.08 -9.69
N TYR A 68 -2.46 -6.14 -8.83
CA TYR A 68 -1.56 -5.45 -7.90
C TYR A 68 -1.51 -6.17 -6.56
N ASP A 69 -0.32 -6.53 -6.12
CA ASP A 69 -0.07 -7.24 -4.87
C ASP A 69 0.59 -6.30 -3.86
N VAL A 70 0.17 -6.35 -2.59
CA VAL A 70 0.90 -5.71 -1.49
C VAL A 70 2.13 -6.57 -1.19
N THR A 71 3.32 -6.07 -1.49
CA THR A 71 4.57 -6.82 -1.31
C THR A 71 5.21 -6.58 0.05
N ILE A 72 5.00 -5.40 0.62
CA ILE A 72 5.44 -5.02 1.96
C ILE A 72 4.28 -4.34 2.68
N LEU A 73 4.08 -4.75 3.92
CA LEU A 73 3.30 -4.01 4.91
C LEU A 73 4.15 -3.91 6.17
N ASP A 74 4.47 -2.70 6.56
CA ASP A 74 5.25 -2.40 7.76
C ASP A 74 4.57 -1.32 8.59
N TRP A 75 4.87 -1.27 9.89
CA TRP A 75 4.33 -0.26 10.78
C TRP A 75 5.27 0.08 11.93
N ASP A 76 5.35 1.35 12.28
CA ASP A 76 6.15 1.84 13.42
C ASP A 76 5.30 2.70 14.36
N ASP A 77 5.37 2.42 15.66
CA ASP A 77 4.70 3.19 16.69
C ASP A 77 5.68 4.10 17.45
N ASN A 78 5.28 5.35 17.69
CA ASN A 78 6.16 6.32 18.36
C ASN A 78 6.25 6.13 19.89
N THR A 79 5.50 5.18 20.46
CA THR A 79 5.45 4.96 21.91
C THR A 79 6.50 3.95 22.38
N GLY A 80 6.99 3.11 21.46
CA GLY A 80 7.93 2.02 21.75
C GLY A 80 7.36 0.94 22.66
N ARG A 81 6.03 0.88 22.79
CA ARG A 81 5.32 -0.08 23.64
C ARG A 81 4.85 -1.32 22.88
N PHE A 82 4.84 -1.27 21.55
CA PHE A 82 4.47 -2.39 20.70
C PHE A 82 5.71 -2.94 20.00
N THR A 83 5.77 -4.25 19.85
CA THR A 83 6.83 -4.93 19.09
C THR A 83 6.31 -5.19 17.68
N HIS A 84 7.15 -5.00 16.65
CA HIS A 84 6.81 -5.34 15.26
C HIS A 84 6.45 -6.83 15.05
N ASP A 85 6.75 -7.70 16.03
CA ASP A 85 6.36 -9.13 16.03
C ASP A 85 4.90 -9.39 16.44
N GLY A 86 4.12 -8.36 16.75
CA GLY A 86 2.73 -8.45 17.22
C GLY A 86 1.73 -7.76 16.30
N SER A 87 0.43 -7.89 16.61
CA SER A 87 -0.60 -7.07 15.97
C SER A 87 -0.39 -5.61 16.32
N ALA A 88 -0.44 -4.74 15.33
CA ALA A 88 -0.36 -3.31 15.52
C ALA A 88 -1.46 -2.81 16.50
N PRO A 89 -1.20 -1.76 17.32
CA PRO A 89 -2.07 -1.31 18.41
C PRO A 89 -3.51 -1.01 18.00
N ALA A 90 -3.72 -0.58 16.76
CA ALA A 90 -4.99 -0.42 16.05
C ALA A 90 -4.66 0.20 14.67
N LYS A 91 -5.66 0.37 13.81
CA LYS A 91 -5.61 1.16 12.56
C LYS A 91 -5.14 0.45 11.29
N GLU A 92 -4.88 -0.85 11.34
CA GLU A 92 -4.55 -1.62 10.14
C GLU A 92 -5.73 -1.64 9.15
N ASP A 93 -6.95 -1.89 9.63
CA ASP A 93 -8.17 -1.83 8.81
C ASP A 93 -8.38 -0.44 8.17
N ASP A 94 -8.25 0.62 8.98
CA ASP A 94 -8.33 2.02 8.50
C ASP A 94 -7.25 2.28 7.42
N PHE A 95 -6.05 1.72 7.60
CA PHE A 95 -4.97 1.82 6.62
C PHE A 95 -5.26 1.11 5.30
N TYR A 96 -5.85 -0.09 5.33
CA TYR A 96 -6.24 -0.78 4.10
C TYR A 96 -7.33 -0.05 3.34
N GLU A 97 -8.30 0.57 4.02
CA GLU A 97 -9.32 1.40 3.37
C GLU A 97 -8.67 2.60 2.66
N ASP A 98 -7.78 3.30 3.36
CA ASP A 98 -7.05 4.44 2.80
C ASP A 98 -6.11 4.06 1.64
N LEU A 99 -5.45 2.91 1.72
CA LEU A 99 -4.61 2.38 0.65
C LEU A 99 -5.44 2.07 -0.61
N LYS A 100 -6.63 1.47 -0.46
CA LYS A 100 -7.52 1.21 -1.60
C LYS A 100 -7.97 2.49 -2.25
N ASP A 101 -8.42 3.47 -1.46
CA ASP A 101 -8.83 4.77 -1.98
C ASP A 101 -7.68 5.47 -2.71
N TYR A 102 -6.45 5.38 -2.18
CA TYR A 102 -5.26 5.87 -2.83
C TYR A 102 -5.03 5.18 -4.18
N LEU A 103 -5.02 3.85 -4.25
CA LEU A 103 -4.78 3.15 -5.52
C LEU A 103 -5.89 3.41 -6.55
N ILE A 104 -7.15 3.50 -6.11
CA ILE A 104 -8.29 3.91 -6.97
C ILE A 104 -8.02 5.31 -7.54
N SER A 105 -7.54 6.24 -6.71
CA SER A 105 -7.19 7.60 -7.15
C SER A 105 -6.05 7.63 -8.17
N GLN A 106 -5.15 6.64 -8.15
CA GLN A 106 -4.08 6.47 -9.13
C GLN A 106 -4.54 5.80 -10.43
N GLY A 107 -5.81 5.41 -10.54
CA GLY A 107 -6.38 4.78 -11.73
C GLY A 107 -6.24 3.27 -11.77
N VAL A 108 -5.82 2.64 -10.66
CA VAL A 108 -5.93 1.18 -10.52
C VAL A 108 -7.42 0.85 -10.40
N SER A 109 -7.89 -0.13 -11.17
CA SER A 109 -9.31 -0.53 -11.22
C SER A 109 -9.54 -2.03 -11.04
N GLU A 110 -8.48 -2.83 -11.14
CA GLU A 110 -8.47 -4.27 -10.88
C GLU A 110 -7.80 -4.49 -9.52
N PHE A 111 -8.62 -4.61 -8.49
CA PHE A 111 -8.19 -4.89 -7.11
C PHE A 111 -8.67 -6.27 -6.71
N ASP A 112 -7.84 -7.26 -7.01
CA ASP A 112 -7.82 -8.48 -6.23
C ASP A 112 -6.52 -8.41 -5.43
N ILE A 113 -6.47 -7.47 -4.49
CA ILE A 113 -5.44 -7.55 -3.47
C ILE A 113 -5.90 -8.74 -2.62
N ASP A 114 -5.14 -9.84 -2.60
CA ASP A 114 -5.32 -10.90 -1.60
C ASP A 114 -4.63 -10.40 -0.31
N TRP A 115 -5.38 -10.28 0.80
CA TRP A 115 -4.89 -9.77 2.10
C TRP A 115 -4.83 -10.92 3.12
#